data_AF-A0A7S4J0S6-F1
#
_entry.id   AF-A0A7S4J0S6-F1
#
_cell.length_a   1.000
_cell.length_b   1.000
_cell.length_c   1.000
_cell.angle_alpha   90.00
_cell.angle_beta   90.00
_cell.angle_gamma   90.00
#
_symmetry.space_group_name_H-M   'P 1'
#
loop_
_entity.id
_entity.type
_entity.pdbx_description
1 polymer ?
#
loop_
_entity_poly.entity_id
_entity_poly.type
_entity_poly.pdbx_seq_one_letter_code
_entity_poly.pdbx_strand_id
1 'polypeptide(L)'
;LRSRSNRNTLSRGPNVVSFNTVILAYANSGQAERAESLLDEMEELCSVESLSSSSSSSTGVGALSCPNGDAVAVGGGSVARFDCRPNTITYNECIHAWAKAKNPQRAESLLRRMMAASHARVDSSSDDDDDDDANDNDSATPKDDDDDDDNRDIYVKPDTIAFNAVLHAYASSGGGRDAALRSESLLRHMESLYDAGNLDVKPDVVSFTSVLSAWASSGEADAPERAREWLEIMNALYESTGDENVRPNAVSYTCAINALGRSGMGLDGATAAHDLLSKMETLSQSGERIDLTPDVACYSSVIDAYARAASGNAYGKKKRAAMMTTTAAAGGRGRRRMSFEEERKERENAANNAEMLLDHMNELYRRGSGDSNNPVGAFASAVDVSVRPNVRTYCSVLTALGRSGAYGAAERAESLLDDMERSWAFGENDACRPNAVAYNAVIDAYARSGLRDKSERAREVLERMRERSGGDRGEGGGDIEGEGDGDGDGD
;
A
#
# COMPACT_ATOMS: atom_id res chain seq x y z
N LEU A 1 63.42 6.68 -22.94
CA LEU A 1 62.27 7.34 -23.60
C LEU A 1 61.03 6.48 -23.37
N ARG A 2 60.12 6.98 -22.52
CA ARG A 2 58.68 6.64 -22.37
C ARG A 2 58.29 5.15 -22.37
N SER A 3 58.23 4.53 -21.20
CA SER A 3 57.19 3.52 -20.93
C SER A 3 56.13 4.15 -20.04
N ARG A 4 54.91 4.26 -20.59
CA ARG A 4 53.69 4.57 -19.86
C ARG A 4 53.44 3.43 -18.88
N SER A 5 53.84 3.60 -17.62
CA SER A 5 53.41 2.69 -16.56
C SER A 5 52.13 3.25 -15.96
N ASN A 6 51.04 2.49 -16.14
CA ASN A 6 49.69 2.77 -15.68
C ASN A 6 49.67 3.33 -14.25
N ARG A 7 49.34 4.61 -14.12
CA ARG A 7 48.81 5.19 -12.88
C ARG A 7 47.34 4.79 -12.73
N ASN A 8 47.09 3.50 -12.48
CA ASN A 8 45.82 3.04 -11.91
C ASN A 8 46.07 2.70 -10.44
N THR A 9 46.29 3.73 -9.62
CA THR A 9 46.01 3.61 -8.20
C THR A 9 44.49 3.53 -8.07
N LEU A 10 43.95 2.31 -8.06
CA LEU A 10 42.55 2.06 -7.70
C LEU A 10 42.27 2.82 -6.41
N SER A 11 41.40 3.83 -6.48
CA SER A 11 40.82 4.48 -5.32
C SER A 11 40.19 3.39 -4.44
N ARG A 12 40.87 3.05 -3.33
CA ARG A 12 40.37 2.10 -2.31
C ARG A 12 39.49 2.78 -1.26
N GLY A 13 39.07 4.02 -1.52
CA GLY A 13 38.18 4.78 -0.65
C GLY A 13 36.71 4.46 -0.91
N PRO A 14 35.83 4.62 0.09
CA PRO A 14 34.39 4.55 -0.12
C PRO A 14 33.97 5.62 -1.13
N ASN A 15 33.11 5.23 -2.08
CA ASN A 15 32.54 6.11 -3.11
C ASN A 15 31.02 6.23 -2.92
N VAL A 16 30.33 7.07 -3.71
CA VAL A 16 28.86 7.23 -3.65
C VAL A 16 28.12 5.88 -3.68
N VAL A 17 28.56 4.94 -4.50
CA VAL A 17 27.97 3.59 -4.58
C VAL A 17 28.13 2.82 -3.27
N SER A 18 29.29 2.95 -2.60
CA SER A 18 29.55 2.32 -1.29
C SER A 18 28.62 2.88 -0.21
N PHE A 19 28.40 4.19 -0.20
CA PHE A 19 27.46 4.80 0.74
C PHE A 19 26.00 4.43 0.42
N ASN A 20 25.56 4.54 -0.84
CA ASN A 20 24.21 4.15 -1.25
C ASN A 20 23.91 2.68 -0.91
N THR A 21 24.85 1.76 -1.16
CA THR A 21 24.65 0.35 -0.78
C THR A 21 24.48 0.14 0.74
N VAL A 22 25.18 0.92 1.57
CA VAL A 22 25.02 0.88 3.03
C VAL A 22 23.68 1.52 3.46
N ILE A 23 23.29 2.64 2.84
CA ILE A 23 21.99 3.29 3.08
C ILE A 23 20.85 2.35 2.70
N LEU A 24 20.92 1.70 1.54
CA LEU A 24 19.98 0.68 1.12
C LEU A 24 19.91 -0.49 2.11
N ALA A 25 21.05 -0.94 2.65
CA ALA A 25 21.07 -1.97 3.68
C ALA A 25 20.36 -1.51 4.97
N TYR A 26 20.59 -0.26 5.40
CA TYR A 26 19.87 0.33 6.53
C TYR A 26 18.37 0.48 6.26
N ALA A 27 17.99 0.94 5.06
CA ALA A 27 16.60 1.07 4.62
C ALA A 27 15.88 -0.29 4.64
N ASN A 28 16.54 -1.33 4.11
CA ASN A 28 15.99 -2.69 4.11
C ASN A 28 15.85 -3.26 5.53
N SER A 29 16.80 -2.97 6.43
CA SER A 29 16.75 -3.36 7.83
C SER A 29 15.76 -2.55 8.69
N GLY A 30 15.17 -1.47 8.15
CA GLY A 30 14.22 -0.60 8.85
C GLY A 30 14.88 0.41 9.82
N GLN A 31 16.19 0.63 9.71
CA GLN A 31 16.95 1.55 10.57
C GLN A 31 17.06 2.94 9.91
N ALA A 32 15.95 3.66 9.83
CA ALA A 32 15.87 4.94 9.11
C ALA A 32 16.76 6.05 9.70
N GLU A 33 16.88 6.12 11.04
CA GLU A 33 17.73 7.12 11.71
C GLU A 33 19.22 6.97 11.34
N ARG A 34 19.70 5.74 11.19
CA ARG A 34 21.09 5.47 10.79
C ARG A 34 21.33 5.76 9.31
N ALA A 35 20.32 5.56 8.47
CA ALA A 35 20.36 5.96 7.07
C ALA A 35 20.46 7.49 6.93
N GLU A 36 19.65 8.25 7.67
CA GLU A 36 19.71 9.72 7.66
C GLU A 36 21.03 10.24 8.24
N SER A 37 21.53 9.65 9.33
CA SER A 37 22.84 10.03 9.89
C SER A 37 23.99 9.83 8.90
N LEU A 38 23.91 8.79 8.05
CA LEU A 38 24.93 8.53 7.03
C LEU A 38 24.81 9.49 5.84
N LEU A 39 23.59 9.93 5.50
CA LEU A 39 23.36 11.00 4.53
C LEU A 39 23.92 12.33 5.03
N ASP A 40 23.70 12.66 6.31
CA ASP A 40 24.25 13.87 6.93
C ASP A 40 25.79 13.83 6.93
N GLU A 41 26.40 12.66 7.20
CA GLU A 41 27.86 12.47 7.07
C GLU A 41 28.35 12.71 5.63
N MET A 42 27.61 12.23 4.62
CA MET A 42 27.93 12.51 3.21
C MET A 42 27.82 14.00 2.85
N GLU A 43 26.80 14.70 3.36
CA GLU A 43 26.62 16.15 3.15
C GLU A 43 27.73 16.97 3.85
N GLU A 44 28.15 16.56 5.04
CA GLU A 44 29.26 17.17 5.77
C GLU A 44 30.59 17.00 5.02
N LEU A 45 30.90 15.79 4.55
CA LEU A 45 32.10 15.52 3.76
C LEU A 45 32.12 16.33 2.45
N CYS A 46 30.97 16.48 1.79
CA CYS A 46 30.82 17.29 0.59
C CYS A 46 31.02 18.79 0.86
N SER A 47 30.58 19.29 2.01
CA SER A 47 30.74 20.70 2.41
C SER A 47 32.21 21.10 2.62
N VAL A 48 33.06 20.15 3.01
CA VAL A 48 34.51 20.38 3.18
C VAL A 48 35.24 20.44 1.83
N GLU A 49 34.76 19.72 0.81
CA GLU A 49 35.34 19.76 -0.55
C GLU A 49 35.11 21.10 -1.26
N SER A 50 33.95 21.75 -1.06
CA SER A 50 33.63 23.04 -1.69
C SER A 50 34.56 24.16 -1.18
N LEU A 51 34.82 24.23 0.12
CA LEU A 51 35.72 25.22 0.72
C LEU A 51 37.19 24.99 0.33
N SER A 52 37.62 23.74 0.20
CA SER A 52 39.00 23.39 -0.17
C SER A 52 39.34 23.66 -1.64
N SER A 53 38.33 23.72 -2.52
CA SER A 53 38.50 24.05 -3.95
C SER A 53 38.66 25.56 -4.18
N SER A 54 38.10 26.39 -3.29
CA SER A 54 38.24 27.86 -3.31
C SER A 54 39.47 28.38 -2.57
N SER A 55 40.10 27.55 -1.70
CA SER A 55 41.22 27.97 -0.85
C SER A 55 42.46 27.10 -1.05
N SER A 56 43.01 27.18 -2.27
CA SER A 56 44.42 26.83 -2.51
C SER A 56 45.35 27.86 -1.88
N SER A 57 45.34 28.02 -0.55
CA SER A 57 46.45 28.62 0.20
C SER A 57 46.29 28.37 1.70
N SER A 58 47.16 27.49 2.20
CA SER A 58 47.80 27.52 3.53
C SER A 58 47.12 28.36 4.63
N THR A 59 46.68 27.72 5.71
CA THR A 59 47.41 27.62 7.01
C THR A 59 46.39 27.26 8.12
N GLY A 60 46.75 26.32 9.00
CA GLY A 60 46.17 26.29 10.36
C GLY A 60 45.09 25.25 10.61
N VAL A 61 45.54 24.03 10.90
CA VAL A 61 44.85 23.00 11.69
C VAL A 61 44.10 23.62 12.88
N GLY A 62 42.76 23.61 12.81
CA GLY A 62 41.86 23.85 13.93
C GLY A 62 41.11 22.56 14.23
N ALA A 63 41.40 21.97 15.40
CA ALA A 63 40.85 20.70 15.85
C ALA A 63 39.32 20.77 16.03
N LEU A 64 38.60 19.87 15.35
CA LEU A 64 37.24 19.48 15.75
C LEU A 64 37.31 18.12 16.44
N SER A 65 36.86 18.13 17.69
CA SER A 65 36.90 17.01 18.63
C SER A 65 35.75 16.05 18.32
N CYS A 66 36.06 14.86 17.81
CA CYS A 66 35.10 13.75 17.75
C CYS A 66 34.97 13.10 19.15
N PRO A 67 33.76 12.91 19.69
CA PRO A 67 33.55 12.19 20.94
C PRO A 67 33.46 10.70 20.64
N ASN A 68 34.60 10.05 20.43
CA ASN A 68 34.84 8.62 20.74
C ASN A 68 36.28 8.32 20.29
N GLY A 69 37.16 8.21 21.27
CA GLY A 69 38.59 8.09 21.05
C GLY A 69 38.96 6.78 20.38
N ASP A 70 39.46 6.89 19.15
CA ASP A 70 40.54 6.06 18.61
C ASP A 70 41.31 6.93 17.62
N ALA A 71 42.30 7.67 18.13
CA ALA A 71 43.15 8.53 17.33
C ALA A 71 44.22 7.70 16.60
N VAL A 72 44.00 7.41 15.33
CA VAL A 72 45.08 7.00 14.42
C VAL A 72 45.64 8.25 13.76
N ALA A 73 46.80 8.69 14.24
CA ALA A 73 47.57 9.74 13.60
C ALA A 73 48.04 9.28 12.22
N VAL A 74 47.50 9.89 11.15
CA VAL A 74 48.06 9.78 9.81
C VAL A 74 48.70 11.11 9.45
N GLY A 75 50.03 11.09 9.39
CA GLY A 75 50.86 12.21 8.99
C GLY A 75 50.65 12.62 7.54
N GLY A 76 51.15 13.83 7.24
CA GLY A 76 51.00 14.54 5.97
C GLY A 76 51.06 13.67 4.72
N GLY A 77 49.93 13.61 4.04
CA GLY A 77 49.74 13.05 2.71
C GLY A 77 48.50 13.68 2.10
N SER A 78 48.59 14.08 0.84
CA SER A 78 47.50 14.65 0.02
C SER A 78 46.15 14.02 0.38
N VAL A 79 45.21 14.83 0.88
CA VAL A 79 43.83 14.40 1.20
C VAL A 79 43.27 13.77 -0.06
N ALA A 80 42.93 12.47 0.01
CA ALA A 80 42.23 11.80 -1.08
C ALA A 80 40.89 12.52 -1.24
N ARG A 81 40.69 13.15 -2.40
CA ARG A 81 39.39 13.70 -2.82
C ARG A 81 38.39 12.55 -2.82
N PHE A 82 37.41 12.60 -1.93
CA PHE A 82 36.34 11.62 -1.91
C PHE A 82 35.19 12.24 -2.67
N ASP A 83 35.00 11.80 -3.91
CA ASP A 83 33.86 12.20 -4.72
C ASP A 83 32.60 11.50 -4.16
N CYS A 84 32.08 12.00 -3.03
CA CYS A 84 30.96 11.43 -2.27
C CYS A 84 29.83 12.46 -2.08
N ARG A 85 29.45 13.12 -3.18
CA ARG A 85 28.25 13.98 -3.20
C ARG A 85 26.98 13.11 -3.10
N PRO A 86 25.99 13.47 -2.29
CA PRO A 86 24.71 12.76 -2.24
C PRO A 86 23.93 13.02 -3.54
N ASN A 87 23.46 11.95 -4.19
CA ASN A 87 22.69 12.04 -5.43
C ASN A 87 21.19 11.80 -5.19
N THR A 88 20.38 11.92 -6.24
CA THR A 88 18.94 11.58 -6.20
C THR A 88 18.69 10.19 -5.60
N ILE A 89 19.53 9.18 -5.90
CA ILE A 89 19.39 7.82 -5.37
C ILE A 89 19.61 7.81 -3.84
N THR A 90 20.63 8.51 -3.33
CA THR A 90 20.92 8.61 -1.89
C THR A 90 19.71 9.18 -1.11
N TYR A 91 19.10 10.25 -1.62
CA TYR A 91 17.88 10.82 -1.02
C TYR A 91 16.69 9.87 -1.13
N ASN A 92 16.46 9.26 -2.30
CA ASN A 92 15.34 8.34 -2.52
C ASN A 92 15.38 7.14 -1.56
N GLU A 93 16.56 6.55 -1.35
CA GLU A 93 16.74 5.44 -0.42
C GLU A 93 16.48 5.85 1.04
N CYS A 94 16.92 7.05 1.45
CA CYS A 94 16.65 7.58 2.79
C CYS A 94 15.16 7.89 2.99
N ILE A 95 14.50 8.50 2.00
CA ILE A 95 13.06 8.76 2.01
C ILE A 95 12.29 7.43 2.09
N HIS A 96 12.68 6.43 1.30
CA HIS A 96 12.09 5.10 1.33
C HIS A 96 12.27 4.40 2.69
N ALA A 97 13.43 4.57 3.34
CA ALA A 97 13.66 4.07 4.70
C ALA A 97 12.67 4.67 5.70
N TRP A 98 12.46 5.99 5.66
CA TRP A 98 11.49 6.68 6.51
C TRP A 98 10.03 6.33 6.17
N ALA A 99 9.73 6.09 4.89
CA ALA A 99 8.43 5.60 4.45
C ALA A 99 8.11 4.22 5.05
N LYS A 100 9.10 3.31 5.07
CA LYS A 100 8.99 1.99 5.72
C LYS A 100 8.86 2.09 7.24
N ALA A 101 9.49 3.09 7.85
CA ALA A 101 9.35 3.40 9.27
C ALA A 101 8.03 4.11 9.64
N LYS A 102 7.16 4.40 8.65
CA LYS A 102 5.85 5.06 8.82
C LYS A 102 5.94 6.47 9.43
N ASN A 103 7.03 7.19 9.17
CA ASN A 103 7.23 8.55 9.64
C ASN A 103 7.22 9.54 8.45
N PRO A 104 6.05 10.04 8.04
CA PRO A 104 5.94 10.88 6.86
C PRO A 104 6.53 12.28 7.05
N GLN A 105 6.60 12.78 8.29
CA GLN A 105 7.13 14.12 8.56
C GLN A 105 8.62 14.21 8.23
N ARG A 106 9.38 13.18 8.63
CA ARG A 106 10.81 13.07 8.30
C ARG A 106 11.03 12.85 6.80
N ALA A 107 10.25 11.96 6.19
CA ALA A 107 10.28 11.72 4.75
C ALA A 107 10.04 13.02 3.94
N GLU A 108 9.03 13.81 4.30
CA GLU A 108 8.76 15.10 3.67
C GLU A 108 9.87 16.12 3.91
N SER A 109 10.48 16.14 5.11
CA SER A 109 11.61 17.04 5.37
C SER A 109 12.83 16.74 4.49
N LEU A 110 13.11 15.46 4.21
CA LEU A 110 14.17 15.05 3.30
C LEU A 110 13.86 15.40 1.85
N LEU A 111 12.60 15.25 1.42
CA LEU A 111 12.17 15.70 0.09
C LEU A 111 12.31 17.23 -0.07
N ARG A 112 11.98 18.01 0.97
CA ARG A 112 12.20 19.47 0.94
C ARG A 112 13.68 19.83 0.91
N ARG A 113 14.55 19.09 1.62
CA ARG A 113 16.01 19.24 1.53
C ARG A 113 16.50 18.99 0.10
N MET A 114 16.00 17.94 -0.53
CA MET A 114 16.30 17.59 -1.93
C MET A 114 15.88 18.71 -2.91
N MET A 115 14.71 19.33 -2.72
CA MET A 115 14.25 20.47 -3.52
C MET A 115 15.06 21.76 -3.26
N ALA A 116 15.43 22.02 -2.02
CA ALA A 116 16.26 23.18 -1.70
C ALA A 116 17.67 23.05 -2.33
N ALA A 117 18.23 21.84 -2.32
CA ALA A 117 19.50 21.53 -2.96
C ALA A 117 19.45 21.69 -4.49
N SER A 118 18.29 21.48 -5.12
CA SER A 118 18.12 21.69 -6.56
C SER A 118 17.98 23.17 -6.93
N HIS A 119 17.32 23.99 -6.09
CA HIS A 119 17.12 25.42 -6.34
C HIS A 119 18.34 26.30 -6.02
N ALA A 120 19.15 25.93 -5.01
CA ALA A 120 20.30 26.72 -4.55
C ALA A 120 21.43 26.93 -5.59
N ARG A 121 21.31 26.36 -6.80
CA ARG A 121 22.30 26.50 -7.89
C ARG A 121 21.78 27.18 -9.16
N VAL A 122 20.45 27.34 -9.29
CA VAL A 122 19.87 28.05 -10.46
C VAL A 122 20.04 29.57 -10.31
N ASP A 123 20.12 30.08 -9.08
CA ASP A 123 20.26 31.52 -8.78
C ASP A 123 21.71 32.03 -8.91
N SER A 124 22.66 31.17 -9.30
CA SER A 124 24.06 31.55 -9.55
C SER A 124 24.41 31.75 -11.03
N SER A 125 23.41 31.78 -11.92
CA SER A 125 23.60 31.98 -13.37
C SER A 125 22.67 33.03 -13.99
N SER A 126 22.16 33.99 -13.23
CA SER A 126 21.26 35.06 -13.71
C SER A 126 21.90 36.46 -13.77
N ASP A 127 23.23 36.55 -13.89
CA ASP A 127 23.96 37.84 -13.89
C ASP A 127 24.76 38.17 -15.18
N ASP A 128 24.60 37.44 -16.29
CA ASP A 128 25.23 37.82 -17.56
C ASP A 128 24.24 37.63 -18.72
N ASP A 129 23.67 38.73 -19.23
CA ASP A 129 23.36 39.00 -20.66
C ASP A 129 22.48 40.28 -20.79
N ASP A 130 23.00 41.41 -20.31
CA ASP A 130 22.77 42.71 -20.95
C ASP A 130 23.95 42.93 -21.90
N ASP A 131 23.85 42.48 -23.15
CA ASP A 131 24.70 43.02 -24.22
C ASP A 131 23.89 43.20 -25.52
N ASP A 132 23.68 44.47 -25.83
CA ASP A 132 23.41 45.00 -27.16
C ASP A 132 24.42 44.41 -28.16
N ASP A 133 23.98 43.73 -29.21
CA ASP A 133 24.42 44.15 -30.55
C ASP A 133 23.61 43.51 -31.69
N ALA A 134 23.26 44.37 -32.63
CA ALA A 134 22.60 44.04 -33.87
C ALA A 134 23.58 43.37 -34.85
N ASN A 135 23.17 42.30 -35.53
CA ASN A 135 23.45 42.19 -36.97
C ASN A 135 22.57 41.17 -37.71
N ASP A 136 22.18 41.60 -38.91
CA ASP A 136 21.48 40.86 -39.94
C ASP A 136 22.33 39.70 -40.51
N ASN A 137 21.62 38.64 -40.91
CA ASN A 137 21.58 38.10 -42.28
C ASN A 137 21.87 36.59 -42.46
N ASP A 138 20.91 35.97 -43.15
CA ASP A 138 21.00 34.91 -44.16
C ASP A 138 21.29 33.43 -43.83
N SER A 139 20.26 32.64 -44.21
CA SER A 139 20.21 31.29 -44.77
C SER A 139 21.15 30.13 -44.33
N ALA A 140 20.45 29.05 -44.00
CA ALA A 140 20.73 27.65 -44.37
C ALA A 140 22.01 27.00 -43.84
N THR A 141 21.88 26.30 -42.71
CA THR A 141 22.03 24.82 -42.55
C THR A 141 22.00 24.49 -41.05
N PRO A 142 21.16 23.57 -40.55
CA PRO A 142 21.41 22.96 -39.25
C PRO A 142 22.55 21.97 -39.46
N LYS A 143 23.76 22.36 -39.07
CA LYS A 143 24.84 21.42 -38.84
C LYS A 143 24.61 20.82 -37.47
N ASP A 144 24.41 19.52 -37.47
CA ASP A 144 24.54 18.65 -36.32
C ASP A 144 25.99 18.77 -35.82
N ASP A 145 26.23 19.75 -34.94
CA ASP A 145 27.41 19.81 -34.11
C ASP A 145 27.01 19.21 -32.75
N ASP A 146 27.22 17.89 -32.67
CA ASP A 146 27.35 17.11 -31.44
C ASP A 146 28.56 17.62 -30.64
N ASP A 147 28.44 18.81 -30.05
CA ASP A 147 29.35 19.27 -29.00
C ASP A 147 28.70 19.00 -27.65
N ASP A 148 29.17 17.90 -27.05
CA ASP A 148 29.07 17.53 -25.64
C ASP A 148 29.32 18.76 -24.73
N ASP A 149 28.28 19.50 -24.38
CA ASP A 149 28.33 20.45 -23.27
C ASP A 149 28.25 19.66 -21.97
N ASP A 150 29.43 19.30 -21.51
CA ASP A 150 29.77 18.61 -20.28
C ASP A 150 29.22 19.38 -19.04
N ASN A 151 27.96 19.10 -18.73
CA ASN A 151 27.48 18.80 -17.38
C ASN A 151 27.96 19.74 -16.26
N ARG A 152 27.54 21.01 -16.30
CA ARG A 152 27.54 21.88 -15.11
C ARG A 152 26.26 21.65 -14.26
N ASP A 153 26.38 20.68 -13.36
CA ASP A 153 26.08 20.83 -11.92
C ASP A 153 24.61 20.93 -11.39
N ILE A 154 23.66 20.14 -11.91
CA ILE A 154 22.43 19.79 -11.14
C ILE A 154 22.50 18.31 -10.71
N TYR A 155 23.08 18.05 -9.54
CA TYR A 155 23.37 16.68 -9.03
C TYR A 155 22.20 16.04 -8.24
N VAL A 156 21.22 16.85 -7.82
CA VAL A 156 20.05 16.41 -7.06
C VAL A 156 18.81 16.99 -7.73
N LYS A 157 18.03 16.15 -8.41
CA LYS A 157 16.74 16.53 -9.00
C LYS A 157 15.64 15.70 -8.35
N PRO A 158 14.55 16.33 -7.85
CA PRO A 158 13.41 15.59 -7.35
C PRO A 158 12.79 14.80 -8.50
N ASP A 159 12.47 13.54 -8.24
CA ASP A 159 11.85 12.64 -9.21
C ASP A 159 10.50 12.13 -8.68
N THR A 160 9.70 11.55 -9.57
CA THR A 160 8.43 10.91 -9.20
C THR A 160 8.60 9.83 -8.12
N ILE A 161 9.76 9.17 -8.05
CA ILE A 161 10.06 8.14 -7.04
C ILE A 161 10.11 8.75 -5.62
N ALA A 162 10.80 9.88 -5.45
CA ALA A 162 10.91 10.58 -4.17
C ALA A 162 9.52 11.01 -3.66
N PHE A 163 8.70 11.60 -4.54
CA PHE A 163 7.33 12.00 -4.22
C PHE A 163 6.45 10.81 -3.86
N ASN A 164 6.47 9.75 -4.68
CA ASN A 164 5.69 8.53 -4.43
C ASN A 164 6.09 7.87 -3.11
N ALA A 165 7.37 7.89 -2.73
CA ALA A 165 7.82 7.37 -1.44
C ALA A 165 7.26 8.17 -0.25
N VAL A 166 7.23 9.51 -0.34
CA VAL A 166 6.60 10.36 0.70
C VAL A 166 5.09 10.16 0.75
N LEU A 167 4.41 10.09 -0.41
CA LEU A 167 2.97 9.81 -0.47
C LEU A 167 2.64 8.45 0.15
N HIS A 168 3.43 7.42 -0.15
CA HIS A 168 3.29 6.10 0.46
C HIS A 168 3.54 6.13 1.98
N ALA A 169 4.50 6.94 2.46
CA ALA A 169 4.73 7.17 3.89
C ALA A 169 3.47 7.74 4.57
N TYR A 170 2.84 8.74 3.94
CA TYR A 170 1.59 9.33 4.42
C TYR A 170 0.46 8.29 4.45
N ALA A 171 0.29 7.50 3.38
CA ALA A 171 -0.71 6.45 3.32
C ALA A 171 -0.53 5.38 4.40
N SER A 172 0.72 5.03 4.73
CA SER A 172 1.06 4.00 5.72
C SER A 172 1.10 4.50 7.16
N SER A 173 1.13 5.82 7.38
CA SER A 173 1.30 6.44 8.71
C SER A 173 0.09 6.30 9.63
N GLY A 174 -1.12 6.12 9.07
CA GLY A 174 -2.35 6.12 9.85
C GLY A 174 -2.65 7.45 10.55
N GLY A 175 -2.03 8.57 10.12
CA GLY A 175 -2.15 9.89 10.74
C GLY A 175 -3.51 10.59 10.59
N GLY A 176 -4.57 9.86 10.23
CA GLY A 176 -5.94 10.39 10.10
C GLY A 176 -6.07 11.44 8.99
N ARG A 177 -6.88 12.47 9.25
CA ARG A 177 -7.21 13.53 8.29
C ARG A 177 -6.01 14.36 7.84
N ASP A 178 -5.12 14.71 8.75
CA ASP A 178 -3.97 15.58 8.45
C ASP A 178 -3.01 14.93 7.47
N ALA A 179 -2.78 13.61 7.62
CA ALA A 179 -1.98 12.83 6.69
C ALA A 179 -2.59 12.81 5.28
N ALA A 180 -3.92 12.63 5.18
CA ALA A 180 -4.62 12.65 3.90
C ALA A 180 -4.55 14.03 3.23
N LEU A 181 -4.82 15.11 3.97
CA LEU A 181 -4.74 16.49 3.44
C LEU A 181 -3.31 16.86 3.01
N ARG A 182 -2.29 16.42 3.75
CA ARG A 182 -0.88 16.60 3.36
C ARG A 182 -0.54 15.84 2.10
N SER A 183 -1.04 14.61 1.94
CA SER A 183 -0.86 13.84 0.71
C SER A 183 -1.50 14.53 -0.50
N GLU A 184 -2.69 15.11 -0.36
CA GLU A 184 -3.33 15.91 -1.43
C GLU A 184 -2.51 17.16 -1.78
N SER A 185 -2.05 17.89 -0.76
CA SER A 185 -1.22 19.08 -0.97
C SER A 185 0.08 18.75 -1.66
N LEU A 186 0.68 17.60 -1.36
CA LEU A 186 1.91 17.15 -1.98
C LEU A 186 1.70 16.74 -3.44
N LEU A 187 0.61 16.05 -3.76
CA LEU A 187 0.26 15.71 -5.14
C LEU A 187 -0.02 16.96 -5.99
N ARG A 188 -0.75 17.95 -5.45
CA ARG A 188 -0.95 19.24 -6.15
C ARG A 188 0.35 20.01 -6.35
N HIS A 189 1.28 19.89 -5.40
CA HIS A 189 2.60 20.48 -5.57
C HIS A 189 3.39 19.78 -6.70
N MET A 190 3.27 18.45 -6.79
CA MET A 190 3.84 17.64 -7.87
C MET A 190 3.29 18.07 -9.24
N GLU A 191 1.96 18.24 -9.37
CA GLU A 191 1.31 18.79 -10.57
C GLU A 191 1.84 20.20 -10.93
N SER A 192 1.93 21.10 -9.95
CA SER A 192 2.45 22.45 -10.16
C SER A 192 3.91 22.48 -10.63
N LEU A 193 4.74 21.53 -10.19
CA LEU A 193 6.13 21.42 -10.64
C LEU A 193 6.22 20.88 -12.08
N TYR A 194 5.34 19.96 -12.43
CA TYR A 194 5.23 19.46 -13.80
C TYR A 194 4.78 20.57 -14.76
N ASP A 195 3.77 21.35 -14.39
CA ASP A 195 3.29 22.51 -15.15
C ASP A 195 4.37 23.61 -15.28
N ALA A 196 5.26 23.73 -14.29
CA ALA A 196 6.42 24.62 -14.33
C ALA A 196 7.57 24.11 -15.23
N GLY A 197 7.40 22.95 -15.89
CA GLY A 197 8.36 22.40 -16.85
C GLY A 197 9.26 21.28 -16.31
N ASN A 198 9.07 20.83 -15.06
CA ASN A 198 9.84 19.71 -14.52
C ASN A 198 9.20 18.36 -14.91
N LEU A 199 9.60 17.84 -16.07
CA LEU A 199 9.09 16.58 -16.62
C LEU A 199 9.42 15.33 -15.76
N ASP A 200 10.47 15.40 -14.92
CA ASP A 200 10.90 14.29 -14.05
C ASP A 200 9.95 14.05 -12.86
N VAL A 201 9.03 14.98 -12.62
CA VAL A 201 8.08 15.00 -11.50
C VAL A 201 6.64 14.77 -11.99
N LYS A 202 6.47 14.12 -13.13
CA LYS A 202 5.13 13.85 -13.68
C LYS A 202 4.33 12.90 -12.78
N PRO A 203 3.11 13.29 -12.32
CA PRO A 203 2.24 12.42 -11.55
C PRO A 203 1.83 11.17 -12.34
N ASP A 204 1.90 10.01 -11.70
CA ASP A 204 1.52 8.71 -12.27
C ASP A 204 0.39 8.06 -11.48
N VAL A 205 -0.07 6.89 -11.93
CA VAL A 205 -1.09 6.09 -11.22
C VAL A 205 -0.68 5.84 -9.77
N VAL A 206 0.61 5.67 -9.49
CA VAL A 206 1.13 5.42 -8.13
C VAL A 206 0.96 6.67 -7.25
N SER A 207 1.16 7.87 -7.78
CA SER A 207 0.94 9.13 -7.07
C SER A 207 -0.53 9.28 -6.66
N PHE A 208 -1.47 9.11 -7.60
CA PHE A 208 -2.91 9.22 -7.31
C PHE A 208 -3.42 8.09 -6.40
N THR A 209 -2.99 6.85 -6.63
CA THR A 209 -3.36 5.71 -5.76
C THR A 209 -2.84 5.86 -4.34
N SER A 210 -1.67 6.48 -4.14
CA SER A 210 -1.13 6.75 -2.82
C SER A 210 -1.99 7.77 -2.05
N VAL A 211 -2.49 8.81 -2.71
CA VAL A 211 -3.44 9.77 -2.10
C VAL A 211 -4.78 9.08 -1.78
N LEU A 212 -5.31 8.27 -2.69
CA LEU A 212 -6.52 7.46 -2.45
C LEU A 212 -6.33 6.51 -1.25
N SER A 213 -5.16 5.88 -1.14
CA SER A 213 -4.82 4.98 -0.03
C SER A 213 -4.67 5.72 1.30
N ALA A 214 -4.14 6.96 1.27
CA ALA A 214 -4.08 7.83 2.45
C ALA A 214 -5.49 8.21 2.94
N TRP A 215 -6.39 8.58 2.03
CA TRP A 215 -7.80 8.79 2.37
C TRP A 215 -8.47 7.53 2.89
N ALA A 216 -8.25 6.37 2.25
CA ALA A 216 -8.77 5.10 2.71
C ALA A 216 -8.28 4.70 4.10
N SER A 217 -7.06 5.12 4.47
CA SER A 217 -6.47 4.83 5.78
C SER A 217 -6.84 5.86 6.84
N SER A 218 -7.34 7.04 6.46
CA SER A 218 -7.77 8.09 7.40
C SER A 218 -8.98 7.68 8.25
N GLY A 219 -9.92 6.92 7.68
CA GLY A 219 -11.16 6.50 8.36
C GLY A 219 -12.13 7.65 8.66
N GLU A 220 -11.92 8.82 8.05
CA GLU A 220 -12.77 10.00 8.24
C GLU A 220 -14.08 9.92 7.44
N ALA A 221 -15.04 10.77 7.82
CA ALA A 221 -16.36 10.81 7.17
C ALA A 221 -16.33 11.49 5.79
N ASP A 222 -15.35 12.36 5.51
CA ASP A 222 -15.12 13.05 4.23
C ASP A 222 -14.27 12.21 3.25
N ALA A 223 -13.56 11.19 3.74
CA ALA A 223 -12.78 10.26 2.93
C ALA A 223 -13.51 9.66 1.71
N PRO A 224 -14.78 9.22 1.77
CA PRO A 224 -15.45 8.61 0.62
C PRO A 224 -15.79 9.61 -0.49
N GLU A 225 -16.16 10.84 -0.12
CA GLU A 225 -16.44 11.91 -1.10
C GLU A 225 -15.14 12.29 -1.82
N ARG A 226 -14.05 12.48 -1.06
CA ARG A 226 -12.73 12.77 -1.62
C ARG A 226 -12.20 11.63 -2.48
N ALA A 227 -12.38 10.39 -2.06
CA ALA A 227 -11.94 9.24 -2.86
C ALA A 227 -12.67 9.14 -4.21
N ARG A 228 -13.95 9.52 -4.25
CA ARG A 228 -14.72 9.59 -5.51
C ARG A 228 -14.25 10.75 -6.39
N GLU A 229 -14.07 11.93 -5.79
CA GLU A 229 -13.56 13.11 -6.49
C GLU A 229 -12.20 12.82 -7.16
N TRP A 230 -11.27 12.19 -6.45
CA TRP A 230 -9.97 11.82 -7.02
C TRP A 230 -10.09 10.77 -8.15
N LEU A 231 -11.00 9.80 -8.05
CA LEU A 231 -11.27 8.89 -9.17
C LEU A 231 -11.86 9.60 -10.39
N GLU A 232 -12.72 10.59 -10.18
CA GLU A 232 -13.27 11.42 -11.26
C GLU A 232 -12.18 12.29 -11.90
N ILE A 233 -11.31 12.91 -11.09
CA ILE A 233 -10.14 13.65 -11.56
C ILE A 233 -9.24 12.76 -12.41
N MET A 234 -8.90 11.55 -11.95
CA MET A 234 -8.07 10.62 -12.73
C MET A 234 -8.73 10.23 -14.07
N ASN A 235 -10.05 10.01 -14.10
CA ASN A 235 -10.76 9.74 -15.35
C ASN A 235 -10.76 10.95 -16.29
N ALA A 236 -11.01 12.16 -15.77
CA ALA A 236 -10.99 13.39 -16.55
C ALA A 236 -9.58 13.72 -17.10
N LEU A 237 -8.54 13.45 -16.31
CA LEU A 237 -7.15 13.58 -16.76
C LEU A 237 -6.83 12.59 -17.87
N TYR A 238 -7.28 11.33 -17.75
CA TYR A 238 -7.13 10.34 -18.81
C TYR A 238 -7.87 10.75 -20.10
N GLU A 239 -9.11 11.24 -19.99
CA GLU A 239 -9.90 11.68 -21.15
C GLU A 239 -9.29 12.91 -21.86
N SER A 240 -8.65 13.81 -21.11
CA SER A 240 -8.06 15.04 -21.65
C SER A 240 -6.63 14.86 -22.18
N THR A 241 -5.80 14.08 -21.50
CA THR A 241 -4.39 13.88 -21.87
C THR A 241 -4.16 12.65 -22.75
N GLY A 242 -5.07 11.67 -22.70
CA GLY A 242 -4.89 10.36 -23.35
C GLY A 242 -3.75 9.53 -22.75
N ASP A 243 -3.18 9.94 -21.60
CA ASP A 243 -2.03 9.27 -21.01
C ASP A 243 -2.46 8.03 -20.21
N GLU A 244 -1.96 6.86 -20.62
CA GLU A 244 -2.21 5.60 -19.91
C GLU A 244 -1.66 5.61 -18.48
N ASN A 245 -0.65 6.44 -18.18
CA ASN A 245 -0.04 6.54 -16.86
C ASN A 245 -0.88 7.27 -15.81
N VAL A 246 -2.02 7.88 -16.18
CA VAL A 246 -2.97 8.48 -15.22
C VAL A 246 -4.29 7.69 -15.14
N ARG A 247 -4.42 6.64 -15.95
CA ARG A 247 -5.63 5.82 -16.05
C ARG A 247 -5.88 5.09 -14.72
N PRO A 248 -7.06 5.24 -14.09
CA PRO A 248 -7.34 4.54 -12.84
C PRO A 248 -7.37 3.02 -13.07
N ASN A 249 -6.67 2.25 -12.23
CA ASN A 249 -6.57 0.79 -12.34
C ASN A 249 -7.43 0.09 -11.25
N ALA A 250 -7.40 -1.25 -11.22
CA ALA A 250 -8.09 -2.02 -10.18
C ALA A 250 -7.75 -1.53 -8.76
N VAL A 251 -6.46 -1.26 -8.48
CA VAL A 251 -5.97 -0.78 -7.17
C VAL A 251 -6.58 0.57 -6.79
N SER A 252 -6.72 1.52 -7.74
CA SER A 252 -7.39 2.81 -7.51
C SER A 252 -8.83 2.60 -7.03
N TYR A 253 -9.57 1.71 -7.69
CA TYR A 253 -10.95 1.37 -7.31
C TYR A 253 -11.00 0.64 -5.96
N THR A 254 -10.10 -0.30 -5.70
CA THR A 254 -9.99 -0.98 -4.40
C THR A 254 -9.74 0.02 -3.26
N CYS A 255 -8.91 1.04 -3.49
CA CYS A 255 -8.66 2.10 -2.50
C CYS A 255 -9.92 2.90 -2.20
N ALA A 256 -10.68 3.31 -3.23
CA ALA A 256 -11.94 4.02 -3.04
C ALA A 256 -13.01 3.17 -2.33
N ILE A 257 -13.11 1.88 -2.68
CA ILE A 257 -13.96 0.90 -1.99
C ILE A 257 -13.57 0.79 -0.51
N ASN A 258 -12.26 0.70 -0.22
CA ASN A 258 -11.76 0.67 1.16
C ASN A 258 -12.07 1.96 1.93
N ALA A 259 -11.98 3.13 1.29
CA ALA A 259 -12.38 4.39 1.89
C ALA A 259 -13.86 4.40 2.27
N LEU A 260 -14.74 3.94 1.37
CA LEU A 260 -16.18 3.79 1.62
C LEU A 260 -16.50 2.80 2.75
N GLY A 261 -15.79 1.67 2.81
CA GLY A 261 -15.96 0.69 3.88
C GLY A 261 -15.46 1.17 5.26
N ARG A 262 -14.54 2.13 5.28
CA ARG A 262 -13.90 2.65 6.51
C ARG A 262 -14.50 3.96 7.02
N SER A 263 -15.21 4.72 6.18
CA SER A 263 -15.83 6.03 6.48
C SER A 263 -16.88 6.00 7.60
N GLY A 264 -17.35 4.81 7.97
CA GLY A 264 -18.35 4.63 9.00
C GLY A 264 -19.79 4.92 8.54
N MET A 265 -20.05 5.20 7.25
CA MET A 265 -21.40 5.46 6.72
C MET A 265 -22.40 4.29 6.87
N GLY A 266 -21.95 3.12 7.34
CA GLY A 266 -22.81 1.97 7.58
C GLY A 266 -23.24 1.30 6.29
N LEU A 267 -24.54 1.02 6.14
CA LEU A 267 -25.08 0.35 4.96
C LEU A 267 -24.92 1.19 3.70
N ASP A 268 -25.15 2.51 3.76
CA ASP A 268 -25.03 3.42 2.61
C ASP A 268 -23.61 3.45 2.03
N GLY A 269 -22.59 3.38 2.90
CA GLY A 269 -21.20 3.27 2.46
C GLY A 269 -20.89 1.93 1.81
N ALA A 270 -21.48 0.84 2.32
CA ALA A 270 -21.30 -0.50 1.76
C ALA A 270 -22.04 -0.68 0.42
N THR A 271 -23.24 -0.10 0.26
CA THR A 271 -23.96 -0.10 -1.02
C THR A 271 -23.23 0.76 -2.05
N ALA A 272 -22.75 1.93 -1.65
CA ALA A 272 -21.92 2.78 -2.49
C ALA A 272 -20.62 2.09 -2.95
N ALA A 273 -20.03 1.25 -2.10
CA ALA A 273 -18.87 0.42 -2.44
C ALA A 273 -19.23 -0.69 -3.44
N HIS A 274 -20.40 -1.32 -3.26
CA HIS A 274 -20.94 -2.30 -4.20
C HIS A 274 -21.24 -1.68 -5.57
N ASP A 275 -21.81 -0.48 -5.62
CA ASP A 275 -22.08 0.23 -6.88
C ASP A 275 -20.78 0.50 -7.66
N LEU A 276 -19.68 0.82 -6.97
CA LEU A 276 -18.37 0.97 -7.61
C LEU A 276 -17.82 -0.35 -8.14
N LEU A 277 -18.02 -1.45 -7.43
CA LEU A 277 -17.65 -2.79 -7.89
C LEU A 277 -18.47 -3.20 -9.12
N SER A 278 -19.79 -2.98 -9.12
CA SER A 278 -20.63 -3.24 -10.28
C SER A 278 -20.23 -2.37 -11.47
N LYS A 279 -19.85 -1.10 -11.24
CA LYS A 279 -19.29 -0.24 -12.30
C LYS A 279 -18.00 -0.86 -12.87
N MET A 280 -17.10 -1.35 -12.02
CA MET A 280 -15.87 -2.04 -12.44
C MET A 280 -16.16 -3.30 -13.25
N GLU A 281 -17.12 -4.13 -12.83
CA GLU A 281 -17.57 -5.32 -13.58
C GLU A 281 -18.13 -4.95 -14.96
N THR A 282 -18.99 -3.92 -15.05
CA THR A 282 -19.56 -3.50 -16.33
C THR A 282 -18.50 -2.97 -17.30
N LEU A 283 -17.50 -2.24 -16.80
CA LEU A 283 -16.37 -1.74 -17.60
C LEU A 283 -15.43 -2.86 -18.04
N SER A 284 -15.27 -3.90 -17.23
CA SER A 284 -14.52 -5.10 -17.61
C SER A 284 -15.27 -5.91 -18.67
N GLN A 285 -16.60 -6.06 -18.54
CA GLN A 285 -17.44 -6.84 -19.46
C GLN A 285 -17.66 -6.14 -20.81
N SER A 286 -17.67 -4.79 -20.85
CA SER A 286 -17.77 -4.05 -22.12
C SER A 286 -16.55 -4.23 -23.02
N GLY A 287 -15.45 -4.82 -22.51
CA GLY A 287 -14.21 -5.03 -23.24
C GLY A 287 -13.39 -3.75 -23.45
N GLU A 288 -13.89 -2.61 -22.97
CA GLU A 288 -13.22 -1.30 -23.06
C GLU A 288 -12.07 -1.18 -22.04
N ARG A 289 -12.17 -1.91 -20.93
CA ARG A 289 -11.23 -1.85 -19.81
C ARG A 289 -10.80 -3.24 -19.31
N ILE A 290 -9.91 -3.91 -20.05
CA ILE A 290 -9.34 -5.21 -19.62
C ILE A 290 -8.53 -5.06 -18.30
N ASP A 291 -7.92 -3.90 -18.08
CA ASP A 291 -7.11 -3.61 -16.88
C ASP A 291 -7.94 -3.43 -15.59
N LEU A 292 -9.28 -3.41 -15.70
CA LEU A 292 -10.24 -3.22 -14.60
C LEU A 292 -10.90 -4.53 -14.17
N THR A 293 -10.23 -5.66 -14.39
CA THR A 293 -10.73 -6.95 -13.91
C THR A 293 -10.79 -6.96 -12.38
N PRO A 294 -11.98 -7.19 -11.77
CA PRO A 294 -12.13 -7.18 -10.32
C PRO A 294 -11.36 -8.34 -9.71
N ASP A 295 -10.43 -8.02 -8.83
CA ASP A 295 -9.62 -9.01 -8.13
C ASP A 295 -10.29 -9.49 -6.84
N VAL A 296 -9.72 -10.52 -6.22
CA VAL A 296 -10.16 -11.01 -4.90
C VAL A 296 -10.11 -9.89 -3.84
N ALA A 297 -9.18 -8.93 -3.97
CA ALA A 297 -9.07 -7.82 -3.05
C ALA A 297 -10.27 -6.86 -3.14
N CYS A 298 -10.79 -6.58 -4.34
CA CYS A 298 -11.99 -5.79 -4.58
C CYS A 298 -13.22 -6.42 -3.92
N TYR A 299 -13.52 -7.70 -4.22
CA TYR A 299 -14.66 -8.41 -3.61
C TYR A 299 -14.53 -8.49 -2.10
N SER A 300 -13.35 -8.84 -1.58
CA SER A 300 -13.13 -8.92 -0.13
C SER A 300 -13.26 -7.55 0.55
N SER A 301 -12.88 -6.45 -0.11
CA SER A 301 -13.02 -5.09 0.43
C SER A 301 -14.48 -4.66 0.54
N VAL A 302 -15.33 -5.00 -0.45
CA VAL A 302 -16.78 -4.75 -0.39
C VAL A 302 -17.44 -5.62 0.68
N ILE A 303 -17.07 -6.90 0.77
CA ILE A 303 -17.58 -7.80 1.81
C ILE A 303 -17.15 -7.32 3.21
N ASP A 304 -15.91 -6.83 3.37
CA ASP A 304 -15.45 -6.20 4.60
C ASP A 304 -16.25 -4.94 4.94
N ALA A 305 -16.63 -4.14 3.94
CA ALA A 305 -17.51 -2.98 4.13
C ALA A 305 -18.88 -3.40 4.67
N TYR A 306 -19.49 -4.44 4.10
CA TYR A 306 -20.73 -5.02 4.61
C TYR A 306 -20.60 -5.64 6.00
N ALA A 307 -19.49 -6.32 6.30
CA ALA A 307 -19.21 -6.87 7.63
C ALA A 307 -19.08 -5.77 8.69
N ARG A 308 -18.47 -4.64 8.32
CA ARG A 308 -18.39 -3.44 9.18
C ARG A 308 -19.77 -2.80 9.37
N ALA A 309 -20.59 -2.72 8.32
CA ALA A 309 -21.96 -2.23 8.41
C ALA A 309 -22.83 -3.11 9.32
N ALA A 310 -22.73 -4.43 9.21
CA ALA A 310 -23.42 -5.40 10.06
C ALA A 310 -22.99 -5.31 11.54
N SER A 311 -21.73 -4.90 11.80
CA SER A 311 -21.19 -4.77 13.16
C SER A 311 -21.74 -3.60 14.00
N GLY A 312 -22.52 -2.69 13.40
CA GLY A 312 -23.10 -1.55 14.14
C GLY A 312 -22.03 -0.64 14.75
N ASN A 313 -21.03 -0.28 13.95
CA ASN A 313 -19.84 0.46 14.42
C ASN A 313 -20.19 1.91 14.85
N ALA A 314 -19.19 2.69 15.30
CA ALA A 314 -19.34 4.01 15.95
C ALA A 314 -20.37 5.01 15.34
N TYR A 315 -20.67 4.93 14.04
CA TYR A 315 -21.75 5.70 13.40
C TYR A 315 -23.15 5.28 13.83
N GLY A 316 -23.42 3.98 14.03
CA GLY A 316 -24.63 3.49 14.68
C GLY A 316 -24.73 4.03 16.11
N LYS A 317 -23.61 4.17 16.84
CA LYS A 317 -23.61 4.82 18.17
C LYS A 317 -23.89 6.33 18.09
N LYS A 318 -23.35 7.05 17.10
CA LYS A 318 -23.64 8.49 16.86
C LYS A 318 -25.07 8.72 16.38
N LYS A 319 -25.59 7.92 15.43
CA LYS A 319 -27.00 7.88 14.99
C LYS A 319 -27.91 7.56 16.19
N ARG A 320 -27.57 6.56 17.01
CA ARG A 320 -28.28 6.24 18.27
C ARG A 320 -28.26 7.39 19.28
N ALA A 321 -27.13 8.07 19.47
CA ALA A 321 -27.00 9.21 20.38
C ALA A 321 -27.81 10.43 19.89
N ALA A 322 -27.68 10.81 18.62
CA ALA A 322 -28.41 11.91 17.99
C ALA A 322 -29.93 11.64 17.94
N MET A 323 -30.33 10.39 17.71
CA MET A 323 -31.73 9.97 17.67
C MET A 323 -32.34 9.81 19.07
N MET A 324 -31.54 9.41 20.08
CA MET A 324 -31.97 9.43 21.49
C MET A 324 -32.21 10.85 22.00
N THR A 325 -31.37 11.81 21.63
CA THR A 325 -31.58 13.22 22.00
C THR A 325 -32.84 13.81 21.38
N THR A 326 -33.16 13.48 20.11
CA THR A 326 -34.38 13.97 19.45
C THR A 326 -35.65 13.26 19.91
N THR A 327 -35.59 11.96 20.26
CA THR A 327 -36.75 11.21 20.77
C THR A 327 -37.01 11.38 22.28
N ALA A 328 -36.02 11.82 23.07
CA ALA A 328 -36.22 12.16 24.48
C ALA A 328 -37.08 13.41 24.69
N ALA A 329 -37.03 14.37 23.76
CA ALA A 329 -37.88 15.57 23.78
C ALA A 329 -39.35 15.28 23.39
N ALA A 330 -39.61 14.16 22.71
CA ALA A 330 -40.92 13.82 22.17
C ALA A 330 -41.41 12.44 22.65
N GLY A 331 -41.70 12.29 23.95
CA GLY A 331 -42.61 11.30 24.59
C GLY A 331 -42.80 9.88 24.04
N GLY A 332 -41.89 9.32 23.24
CA GLY A 332 -42.21 8.23 22.30
C GLY A 332 -41.58 6.88 22.63
N ARG A 333 -42.28 6.04 23.42
CA ARG A 333 -41.91 4.61 23.54
C ARG A 333 -42.12 3.85 22.22
N GLY A 334 -43.12 4.21 21.40
CA GLY A 334 -43.40 3.57 20.11
C GLY A 334 -42.36 3.88 19.03
N ARG A 335 -41.90 5.14 18.91
CA ARG A 335 -40.87 5.55 17.95
C ARG A 335 -39.51 4.91 18.22
N ARG A 336 -39.18 4.66 19.50
CA ARG A 336 -37.96 3.93 19.89
C ARG A 336 -37.97 2.47 19.42
N ARG A 337 -39.14 1.81 19.38
CA ARG A 337 -39.24 0.41 18.95
C ARG A 337 -39.14 0.24 17.44
N MET A 338 -39.79 1.12 16.66
CA MET A 338 -39.69 1.13 15.19
C MET A 338 -38.24 1.37 14.72
N SER A 339 -37.51 2.29 15.37
CA SER A 339 -36.11 2.58 15.02
C SER A 339 -35.15 1.43 15.30
N PHE A 340 -35.41 0.60 16.33
CA PHE A 340 -34.62 -0.62 16.56
C PHE A 340 -34.91 -1.72 15.55
N GLU A 341 -36.14 -1.83 15.06
CA GLU A 341 -36.52 -2.79 14.02
C GLU A 341 -35.94 -2.40 12.65
N GLU A 342 -35.95 -1.10 12.30
CA GLU A 342 -35.28 -0.55 11.12
C GLU A 342 -33.77 -0.80 11.16
N GLU A 343 -33.09 -0.50 12.26
CA GLU A 343 -31.65 -0.73 12.42
C GLU A 343 -31.29 -2.23 12.39
N ARG A 344 -32.17 -3.09 12.89
CA ARG A 344 -31.99 -4.55 12.80
C ARG A 344 -32.11 -5.01 11.35
N LYS A 345 -33.07 -4.47 10.60
CA LYS A 345 -33.25 -4.77 9.17
C LYS A 345 -32.07 -4.25 8.34
N GLU A 346 -31.52 -3.08 8.65
CA GLU A 346 -30.30 -2.57 8.01
C GLU A 346 -29.12 -3.54 8.21
N ARG A 347 -28.93 -4.07 9.43
CA ARG A 347 -27.86 -5.05 9.73
C ARG A 347 -28.08 -6.40 9.07
N GLU A 348 -29.32 -6.85 8.99
CA GLU A 348 -29.70 -8.07 8.27
C GLU A 348 -29.47 -7.93 6.77
N ASN A 349 -29.88 -6.80 6.17
CA ASN A 349 -29.60 -6.50 4.77
C ASN A 349 -28.10 -6.46 4.48
N ALA A 350 -27.30 -5.87 5.37
CA ALA A 350 -25.84 -5.86 5.21
C ALA A 350 -25.24 -7.28 5.19
N ALA A 351 -25.70 -8.17 6.08
CA ALA A 351 -25.23 -9.56 6.11
C ALA A 351 -25.72 -10.36 4.90
N ASN A 352 -26.97 -10.16 4.46
CA ASN A 352 -27.51 -10.79 3.25
C ASN A 352 -26.74 -10.36 2.00
N ASN A 353 -26.39 -9.07 1.88
CA ASN A 353 -25.60 -8.58 0.75
C ASN A 353 -24.17 -9.14 0.76
N ALA A 354 -23.57 -9.33 1.95
CA ALA A 354 -22.26 -9.97 2.08
C ALA A 354 -22.27 -11.44 1.61
N GLU A 355 -23.31 -12.19 1.97
CA GLU A 355 -23.50 -13.59 1.53
C GLU A 355 -23.74 -13.68 0.03
N MET A 356 -24.65 -12.86 -0.50
CA MET A 356 -24.94 -12.80 -1.95
C MET A 356 -23.68 -12.49 -2.78
N LEU A 357 -22.80 -11.62 -2.27
CA LEU A 357 -21.53 -11.32 -2.95
C LEU A 357 -20.55 -12.49 -2.92
N LEU A 358 -20.48 -13.25 -1.82
CA LEU A 358 -19.65 -14.44 -1.74
C LEU A 358 -20.18 -15.55 -2.65
N ASP A 359 -21.50 -15.70 -2.74
CA ASP A 359 -22.13 -16.65 -3.68
C ASP A 359 -21.85 -16.27 -5.13
N HIS A 360 -21.93 -14.97 -5.45
CA HIS A 360 -21.53 -14.47 -6.76
C HIS A 360 -20.06 -14.78 -7.06
N MET A 361 -19.17 -14.57 -6.08
CA MET A 361 -17.75 -14.88 -6.18
C MET A 361 -17.50 -16.40 -6.40
N ASN A 362 -18.23 -17.25 -5.68
CA ASN A 362 -18.16 -18.71 -5.84
C ASN A 362 -18.70 -19.19 -7.20
N GLU A 363 -19.69 -18.50 -7.76
CA GLU A 363 -20.21 -18.80 -9.09
C GLU A 363 -19.20 -18.41 -10.19
N LEU A 364 -18.59 -17.23 -10.10
CA LEU A 364 -17.51 -16.82 -11.02
C LEU A 364 -16.35 -17.82 -11.00
N TYR A 365 -15.92 -18.23 -9.80
CA TYR A 365 -14.87 -19.25 -9.67
C TYR A 365 -15.23 -20.59 -10.31
N ARG A 366 -16.47 -21.08 -10.11
CA ARG A 366 -16.93 -22.35 -10.70
C ARG A 366 -17.03 -22.29 -12.23
N ARG A 367 -17.46 -21.15 -12.77
CA ARG A 367 -17.50 -20.91 -14.23
C ARG A 367 -16.10 -20.92 -14.85
N GLY A 368 -15.10 -20.39 -14.15
CA GLY A 368 -13.69 -20.44 -14.57
C GLY A 368 -13.04 -21.83 -14.48
N SER A 369 -13.40 -22.62 -13.47
CA SER A 369 -12.82 -23.96 -13.25
C SER A 369 -13.38 -25.06 -14.16
N GLY A 370 -14.46 -24.78 -14.91
CA GLY A 370 -15.32 -25.82 -15.51
C GLY A 370 -15.10 -26.19 -16.98
N ASP A 371 -14.28 -25.49 -17.77
CA ASP A 371 -14.23 -25.74 -19.23
C ASP A 371 -12.81 -25.73 -19.81
N SER A 372 -12.11 -26.87 -19.71
CA SER A 372 -10.80 -27.08 -20.33
C SER A 372 -10.86 -27.36 -21.84
N ASN A 373 -12.04 -27.30 -22.48
CA ASN A 373 -12.24 -27.75 -23.87
C ASN A 373 -12.82 -26.70 -24.84
N ASN A 374 -13.05 -25.46 -24.40
CA ASN A 374 -13.60 -24.41 -25.27
C ASN A 374 -12.60 -23.28 -25.56
N PRO A 375 -12.01 -23.22 -26.77
CA PRO A 375 -10.95 -22.25 -27.09
C PRO A 375 -11.44 -20.80 -27.24
N VAL A 376 -12.74 -20.57 -27.46
CA VAL A 376 -13.32 -19.21 -27.54
C VAL A 376 -13.65 -18.66 -26.15
N GLY A 377 -13.86 -19.54 -25.16
CA GLY A 377 -14.05 -19.20 -23.75
C GLY A 377 -12.75 -18.94 -22.98
N ALA A 378 -11.59 -19.26 -23.55
CA ALA A 378 -10.29 -19.18 -22.88
C ALA A 378 -9.94 -17.76 -22.39
N PHE A 379 -10.27 -16.71 -23.15
CA PHE A 379 -10.02 -15.32 -22.74
C PHE A 379 -10.99 -14.82 -21.65
N ALA A 380 -12.25 -15.25 -21.67
CA ALA A 380 -13.21 -14.97 -20.59
C ALA A 380 -12.92 -15.80 -19.32
N SER A 381 -12.39 -17.02 -19.49
CA SER A 381 -12.03 -17.93 -18.39
C SER A 381 -10.84 -17.45 -17.56
N ALA A 382 -9.92 -16.66 -18.14
CA ALA A 382 -8.78 -16.12 -17.40
C ALA A 382 -9.20 -15.08 -16.35
N VAL A 383 -10.28 -14.34 -16.61
CA VAL A 383 -10.88 -13.39 -15.66
C VAL A 383 -11.61 -14.13 -14.53
N ASP A 384 -12.35 -15.19 -14.88
CA ASP A 384 -13.16 -16.00 -13.96
C ASP A 384 -12.31 -16.87 -13.00
N VAL A 385 -11.13 -17.32 -13.44
CA VAL A 385 -10.17 -18.08 -12.60
C VAL A 385 -9.43 -17.19 -11.59
N SER A 386 -9.39 -15.86 -11.82
CA SER A 386 -8.69 -14.92 -10.92
C SER A 386 -9.45 -14.68 -9.60
N VAL A 387 -10.77 -14.91 -9.60
CA VAL A 387 -11.67 -14.61 -8.49
C VAL A 387 -11.82 -15.85 -7.60
N ARG A 388 -10.73 -16.30 -6.99
CA ARG A 388 -10.73 -17.45 -6.05
C ARG A 388 -11.06 -16.97 -4.62
N PRO A 389 -12.21 -17.34 -4.03
CA PRO A 389 -12.53 -16.99 -2.65
C PRO A 389 -11.49 -17.55 -1.69
N ASN A 390 -11.04 -16.73 -0.74
CA ASN A 390 -10.03 -17.13 0.24
C ASN A 390 -10.63 -17.17 1.65
N VAL A 391 -9.86 -17.68 2.61
CA VAL A 391 -10.24 -17.71 4.03
C VAL A 391 -10.74 -16.36 4.54
N ARG A 392 -10.12 -15.25 4.09
CA ARG A 392 -10.51 -13.90 4.50
C ARG A 392 -11.93 -13.58 4.05
N THR A 393 -12.28 -13.83 2.80
CA THR A 393 -13.62 -13.57 2.26
C THR A 393 -14.70 -14.32 3.05
N TYR A 394 -14.50 -15.62 3.30
CA TYR A 394 -15.41 -16.42 4.14
C TYR A 394 -15.51 -15.90 5.58
N CYS A 395 -14.37 -15.62 6.22
CA CYS A 395 -14.34 -15.07 7.58
C CYS A 395 -15.06 -13.73 7.69
N SER A 396 -14.99 -12.87 6.68
CA SER A 396 -15.66 -11.58 6.65
C SER A 396 -17.18 -11.74 6.56
N VAL A 397 -17.69 -12.66 5.73
CA VAL A 397 -19.13 -13.00 5.70
C VAL A 397 -19.59 -13.63 7.02
N LEU A 398 -18.84 -14.58 7.58
CA LEU A 398 -19.13 -15.17 8.89
C LEU A 398 -19.20 -14.10 10.00
N THR A 399 -18.28 -13.13 9.96
CA THR A 399 -18.28 -12.00 10.88
C THR A 399 -19.49 -11.10 10.66
N ALA A 400 -19.91 -10.87 9.40
CA ALA A 400 -21.11 -10.12 9.08
C ALA A 400 -22.37 -10.80 9.63
N LEU A 401 -22.52 -12.10 9.39
CA LEU A 401 -23.63 -12.92 9.89
C LEU A 401 -23.67 -12.93 11.42
N GLY A 402 -22.54 -13.23 12.07
CA GLY A 402 -22.47 -13.31 13.53
C GLY A 402 -22.78 -12.00 14.23
N ARG A 403 -22.39 -10.86 13.63
CA ARG A 403 -22.63 -9.54 14.21
C ARG A 403 -23.99 -8.94 13.84
N SER A 404 -24.65 -9.42 12.79
CA SER A 404 -25.97 -8.93 12.37
C SER A 404 -27.04 -9.12 13.44
N GLY A 405 -26.99 -10.24 14.18
CA GLY A 405 -28.03 -10.66 15.12
C GLY A 405 -29.37 -11.00 14.44
N ALA A 406 -29.35 -11.28 13.14
CA ALA A 406 -30.54 -11.70 12.40
C ALA A 406 -31.01 -13.10 12.86
N TYR A 407 -32.30 -13.38 12.68
CA TYR A 407 -32.84 -14.70 13.00
C TYR A 407 -32.27 -15.72 12.00
N GLY A 408 -31.84 -16.89 12.46
CA GLY A 408 -31.18 -17.89 11.60
C GLY A 408 -29.76 -17.52 11.14
N ALA A 409 -29.20 -16.37 11.56
CA ALA A 409 -27.83 -15.99 11.17
C ALA A 409 -26.77 -16.97 11.67
N ALA A 410 -26.98 -17.58 12.85
CA ALA A 410 -26.06 -18.58 13.41
C ALA A 410 -26.10 -19.90 12.63
N GLU A 411 -27.28 -20.35 12.20
CA GLU A 411 -27.45 -21.54 11.36
C GLU A 411 -26.85 -21.33 9.97
N ARG A 412 -27.06 -20.14 9.37
CA ARG A 412 -26.42 -19.75 8.10
C ARG A 412 -24.90 -19.68 8.22
N ALA A 413 -24.39 -19.11 9.30
CA ALA A 413 -22.95 -19.05 9.55
C ALA A 413 -22.34 -20.45 9.69
N GLU A 414 -23.06 -21.40 10.29
CA GLU A 414 -22.61 -22.79 10.34
C GLU A 414 -22.69 -23.49 8.98
N SER A 415 -23.77 -23.30 8.22
CA SER A 415 -23.86 -23.83 6.86
C SER A 415 -22.70 -23.35 6.00
N LEU A 416 -22.33 -22.07 6.12
CA LEU A 416 -21.21 -21.51 5.39
C LEU A 416 -19.85 -22.08 5.84
N LEU A 417 -19.69 -22.41 7.13
CA LEU A 417 -18.51 -23.11 7.62
C LEU A 417 -18.44 -24.55 7.10
N ASP A 418 -19.58 -25.25 7.04
CA ASP A 418 -19.65 -26.60 6.48
C ASP A 418 -19.31 -26.59 4.98
N ASP A 419 -19.77 -25.58 4.24
CA ASP A 419 -19.40 -25.40 2.83
C ASP A 419 -17.90 -25.12 2.66
N MET A 420 -17.32 -24.27 3.51
CA MET A 420 -15.88 -24.03 3.56
C MET A 420 -15.08 -25.32 3.87
N GLU A 421 -15.59 -26.17 4.78
CA GLU A 421 -14.99 -27.46 5.10
C GLU A 421 -15.07 -28.45 3.92
N ARG A 422 -16.20 -28.49 3.21
CA ARG A 422 -16.40 -29.34 2.02
C ARG A 422 -15.48 -28.92 0.88
N SER A 423 -15.45 -27.63 0.53
CA SER A 423 -14.61 -27.14 -0.56
C SER A 423 -13.11 -27.37 -0.31
N TRP A 424 -12.68 -27.39 0.96
CA TRP A 424 -11.32 -27.81 1.32
C TRP A 424 -11.13 -29.33 1.24
N ALA A 425 -12.07 -30.12 1.78
CA ALA A 425 -11.96 -31.58 1.80
C ALA A 425 -11.97 -32.21 0.40
N PHE A 426 -12.71 -31.63 -0.56
CA PHE A 426 -12.76 -32.09 -1.94
C PHE A 426 -11.64 -31.54 -2.84
N GLY A 427 -10.74 -30.69 -2.29
CA GLY A 427 -9.64 -30.09 -3.05
C GLY A 427 -10.08 -29.07 -4.12
N GLU A 428 -11.34 -28.63 -4.10
CA GLU A 428 -11.84 -27.59 -5.03
C GLU A 428 -11.18 -26.23 -4.76
N ASN A 429 -10.84 -25.96 -3.49
CA ASN A 429 -10.22 -24.71 -3.09
C ASN A 429 -9.29 -24.84 -1.86
N ASP A 430 -8.02 -25.15 -2.07
CA ASP A 430 -6.98 -25.09 -1.01
C ASP A 430 -6.87 -23.74 -0.26
N ALA A 431 -7.24 -22.63 -0.89
CA ALA A 431 -7.18 -21.29 -0.30
C ALA A 431 -8.32 -21.01 0.69
N CYS A 432 -9.26 -21.94 0.88
CA CYS A 432 -10.37 -21.83 1.85
C CYS A 432 -10.20 -22.73 3.09
N ARG A 433 -8.98 -23.12 3.46
CA ARG A 433 -8.73 -23.93 4.67
C ARG A 433 -9.37 -23.29 5.93
N PRO A 434 -10.30 -23.99 6.60
CA PRO A 434 -10.89 -23.52 7.86
C PRO A 434 -9.82 -23.22 8.91
N ASN A 435 -9.88 -22.03 9.49
CA ASN A 435 -8.96 -21.59 10.53
C ASN A 435 -9.71 -21.27 11.83
N ALA A 436 -8.96 -21.03 12.91
CA ALA A 436 -9.55 -20.67 14.20
C ALA A 436 -10.46 -19.43 14.13
N VAL A 437 -10.19 -18.48 13.22
CA VAL A 437 -11.01 -17.27 13.04
C VAL A 437 -12.41 -17.62 12.53
N ALA A 438 -12.53 -18.53 11.57
CA ALA A 438 -13.81 -18.99 11.03
C ALA A 438 -14.66 -19.69 12.12
N TYR A 439 -14.09 -20.65 12.85
CA TYR A 439 -14.79 -21.31 13.96
C TYR A 439 -15.21 -20.33 15.06
N ASN A 440 -14.30 -19.42 15.46
CA ASN A 440 -14.61 -18.39 16.46
C ASN A 440 -15.75 -17.46 16.01
N ALA A 441 -15.83 -17.12 14.72
CA ALA A 441 -16.91 -16.29 14.17
C ALA A 441 -18.28 -17.00 14.27
N VAL A 442 -18.35 -18.30 13.98
CA VAL A 442 -19.57 -19.11 14.15
C VAL A 442 -19.96 -19.23 15.62
N ILE A 443 -18.99 -19.44 16.51
CA ILE A 443 -19.23 -19.47 17.96
C ILE A 443 -19.76 -18.11 18.46
N ASP A 444 -19.19 -16.99 18.00
CA ASP A 444 -19.69 -15.63 18.32
C ASP A 444 -21.12 -15.41 17.77
N ALA A 445 -21.43 -15.95 16.58
CA ALA A 445 -22.78 -15.93 16.02
C ALA A 445 -23.78 -16.66 16.92
N TYR A 446 -23.45 -17.86 17.39
CA TYR A 446 -24.28 -18.61 18.33
C TYR A 446 -24.42 -17.90 19.68
N ALA A 447 -23.34 -17.32 20.21
CA ALA A 447 -23.36 -16.57 21.47
C ALA A 447 -24.34 -15.39 21.44
N ARG A 448 -24.43 -14.70 20.29
CA ARG A 448 -25.33 -13.55 20.05
C ARG A 448 -26.74 -13.97 19.63
N SER A 449 -26.95 -15.23 19.27
CA SER A 449 -28.25 -15.72 18.84
C SER A 449 -29.27 -15.77 19.98
N GLY A 450 -30.54 -15.65 19.61
CA GLY A 450 -31.69 -15.83 20.51
C GLY A 450 -32.15 -17.29 20.63
N LEU A 451 -31.38 -18.25 20.10
CA LEU A 451 -31.74 -19.67 20.10
C LEU A 451 -31.66 -20.24 21.52
N ARG A 452 -32.51 -21.23 21.82
CA ARG A 452 -32.53 -21.94 23.10
C ARG A 452 -31.32 -22.87 23.25
N ASP A 453 -30.93 -23.53 22.17
CA ASP A 453 -29.88 -24.55 22.16
C ASP A 453 -28.49 -23.98 21.82
N LYS A 454 -28.34 -22.65 21.89
CA LYS A 454 -27.12 -21.94 21.47
C LYS A 454 -25.84 -22.38 22.17
N SER A 455 -25.93 -22.79 23.44
CA SER A 455 -24.77 -23.24 24.21
C SER A 455 -24.29 -24.63 23.79
N GLU A 456 -25.21 -25.49 23.38
CA GLU A 456 -24.90 -26.84 22.91
C GLU A 456 -24.29 -26.77 21.51
N ARG A 457 -24.94 -26.05 20.59
CA ARG A 457 -24.43 -25.79 19.23
C ARG A 457 -23.04 -25.14 19.23
N ALA A 458 -22.83 -24.11 20.08
CA ALA A 458 -21.51 -23.48 20.21
C ALA A 458 -20.44 -24.44 20.73
N ARG A 459 -20.83 -25.38 21.60
CA ARG A 459 -19.93 -26.40 22.12
C ARG A 459 -19.59 -27.45 21.06
N GLU A 460 -20.55 -27.89 20.26
CA GLU A 460 -20.34 -28.80 19.14
C GLU A 460 -19.32 -28.22 18.13
N VAL A 461 -19.45 -26.94 17.79
CA VAL A 461 -18.50 -26.25 16.90
C VAL A 461 -17.10 -26.18 17.51
N LEU A 462 -17.00 -25.97 18.83
CA LEU A 462 -15.71 -25.96 19.54
C LEU A 462 -15.05 -27.35 19.60
N GLU A 463 -15.85 -28.40 19.79
CA GLU A 463 -15.37 -29.78 19.77
C GLU A 463 -14.89 -30.17 18.37
N ARG A 464 -15.63 -29.83 17.30
CA ARG A 464 -15.17 -29.96 15.89
C ARG A 464 -13.81 -29.30 15.64
N MET A 465 -13.61 -28.09 16.16
CA MET A 465 -12.34 -27.38 16.04
C MET A 465 -11.18 -28.14 16.75
N ARG A 466 -11.45 -28.76 17.90
CA ARG A 466 -10.43 -29.53 18.66
C ARG A 466 -10.05 -30.81 17.95
N GLU A 467 -11.02 -31.54 17.42
CA GLU A 467 -10.78 -32.80 16.70
C GLU A 467 -9.87 -32.56 15.48
N ARG A 468 -10.14 -31.50 14.71
CA ARG A 468 -9.29 -31.13 13.56
C ARG A 468 -7.92 -30.59 13.95
N SER A 469 -7.80 -29.89 15.09
CA SER A 469 -6.49 -29.43 15.58
C SER A 469 -5.64 -30.58 16.17
N GLY A 470 -6.26 -31.69 16.58
CA GLY A 470 -5.58 -32.87 17.11
C GLY A 470 -5.02 -33.80 16.03
N GLY A 471 -5.57 -33.77 14.82
CA GLY A 471 -5.16 -34.63 13.70
C GLY A 471 -3.81 -34.28 13.05
N ASP A 472 -3.29 -33.07 13.26
CA ASP A 472 -2.03 -32.59 12.64
C ASP A 472 -0.76 -32.97 13.45
N ARG A 473 -0.87 -33.88 14.42
CA ARG A 473 0.25 -34.38 15.26
C ARG A 473 0.44 -35.90 15.21
N GLY A 474 0.10 -36.57 14.11
CA GLY A 474 -0.02 -38.04 14.14
C GLY A 474 0.31 -38.83 12.87
N GLU A 475 0.99 -38.28 11.87
CA GLU A 475 1.48 -39.08 10.73
C GLU A 475 2.97 -38.80 10.47
N GLY A 476 3.82 -39.35 11.35
CA GLY A 476 5.28 -39.20 11.25
C GLY A 476 6.07 -40.08 12.20
N GLY A 477 5.48 -41.15 12.74
CA GLY A 477 6.14 -42.14 13.56
C GLY A 477 5.68 -43.52 13.13
N GLY A 478 6.41 -44.13 12.19
CA GLY A 478 6.22 -45.52 11.84
C GLY A 478 6.59 -46.39 13.05
N ASP A 479 5.57 -46.94 13.70
CA ASP A 479 5.72 -48.09 14.56
C ASP A 479 6.18 -49.26 13.70
N ILE A 480 7.47 -49.58 13.77
CA ILE A 480 8.00 -50.86 13.30
C ILE A 480 7.51 -51.90 14.30
N GLU A 481 6.41 -52.56 13.94
CA GLU A 481 5.96 -53.80 14.57
C GLU A 481 7.10 -54.83 14.50
N GLY A 482 7.63 -55.16 15.66
CA GLY A 482 8.47 -56.33 15.85
C GLY A 482 7.60 -57.55 16.08
N GLU A 483 7.51 -58.41 15.07
CA GLU A 483 7.13 -59.82 15.19
C GLU A 483 8.07 -60.68 14.35
N GLY A 484 8.48 -61.83 14.90
CA GLY A 484 8.98 -62.95 14.09
C GLY A 484 10.29 -63.57 14.56
N ASP A 485 10.17 -64.34 15.63
CA ASP A 485 10.88 -65.60 15.93
C ASP A 485 11.76 -66.22 14.82
N GLY A 486 12.97 -66.61 15.22
CA GLY A 486 13.87 -67.47 14.46
C GLY A 486 14.82 -68.23 15.38
N ASP A 487 14.40 -69.44 15.75
CA ASP A 487 15.21 -70.49 16.36
C ASP A 487 16.51 -70.77 15.58
N GLY A 488 17.56 -71.21 16.27
CA GLY A 488 18.66 -71.94 15.61
C GLY A 488 20.02 -71.86 16.28
N ASP A 489 20.24 -72.74 17.26
CA ASP A 489 21.43 -73.58 17.46
C ASP A 489 22.85 -73.09 17.05
N GLY A 490 23.76 -73.17 18.02
CA GLY A 490 24.90 -74.08 17.89
C GLY A 490 26.28 -73.49 17.55
N ASP A 491 27.17 -73.65 18.53
CA ASP A 491 28.65 -73.58 18.55
C ASP A 491 29.37 -72.23 18.47
#